data_AF-A0A536MAZ5-F1
#
_entry.id   AF-A0A536MAZ5-F1
#
_cell.length_a   1.000
_cell.length_b   1.000
_cell.length_c   1.000
_cell.angle_alpha   90.00
_cell.angle_beta   90.00
_cell.angle_gamma   90.00
#
_symmetry.space_group_name_H-M   'P 1'
#
loop_
_entity.id
_entity.type
_entity.pdbx_description
1 polymer ?
#
loop_
_entity_poly.entity_id
_entity_poly.type
_entity_poly.pdbx_seq_one_letter_code
_entity_poly.pdbx_strand_id
1 'polypeptide(L)'
;MDQATQAVVDELVGNAHGNLERVQEIVVRQPDLMNAKASWNETPIEAATQMGNRPIIEFLLDHGAQIDFFTALALGRLDEVDNELKAHPDRVHERGIHDLPALYFAAIGGNLGVAERLLEAGADVNARAQAAAPIHGAVMGGSPDMVRLLLDQGADPSQTDYAERDARGLALAINRSDIASLFD
;
A
#
# COMPACT_ATOMS: atom_id res chain seq x y z
N MET A 1 1.92 24.02 -14.53
CA MET A 1 0.79 23.39 -15.22
C MET A 1 -0.33 24.41 -15.31
N ASP A 2 -1.03 24.52 -16.44
CA ASP A 2 -2.19 25.43 -16.53
C ASP A 2 -3.43 24.79 -15.89
N GLN A 3 -4.47 25.61 -15.65
CA GLN A 3 -5.68 25.18 -14.95
C GLN A 3 -6.44 24.08 -15.72
N ALA A 4 -6.42 24.12 -17.05
CA ALA A 4 -7.10 23.13 -17.88
C ALA A 4 -6.41 21.76 -17.79
N THR A 5 -5.07 21.76 -17.79
CA THR A 5 -4.26 20.56 -17.63
C THR A 5 -4.43 19.98 -16.22
N GLN A 6 -4.43 20.81 -15.17
CA GLN A 6 -4.65 20.34 -13.80
C GLN A 6 -6.02 19.68 -13.64
N ALA A 7 -7.08 20.21 -14.27
CA ALA A 7 -8.41 19.59 -14.21
C ALA A 7 -8.43 18.18 -14.81
N VAL A 8 -7.67 17.92 -15.87
CA VAL A 8 -7.56 16.58 -16.47
C VAL A 8 -6.73 15.65 -15.58
N VAL A 9 -5.68 16.16 -14.92
CA VAL A 9 -4.92 15.36 -13.94
C VAL A 9 -5.80 14.96 -12.76
N ASP A 10 -6.55 15.91 -12.19
CA ASP A 10 -7.49 15.63 -11.11
C ASP A 10 -8.56 14.61 -11.54
N GLU A 11 -9.07 14.73 -12.78
CA GLU A 11 -9.98 13.73 -13.35
C GLU A 11 -9.32 12.35 -13.48
N LEU A 12 -8.10 12.27 -14.01
CA LEU A 12 -7.37 11.01 -14.20
C LEU A 12 -7.15 10.30 -12.86
N VAL A 13 -6.60 11.01 -11.86
CA VAL A 13 -6.32 10.44 -10.53
C VAL A 13 -7.62 10.06 -9.82
N GLY A 14 -8.66 10.89 -9.91
CA GLY A 14 -9.98 10.58 -9.37
C GLY A 14 -10.55 9.29 -9.97
N ASN A 15 -10.43 9.10 -11.29
CA ASN A 15 -10.89 7.87 -11.95
C ASN A 15 -9.99 6.66 -11.66
N ALA A 16 -8.71 6.84 -11.33
CA ALA A 16 -7.83 5.74 -10.94
C ALA A 16 -8.27 4.99 -9.66
N HIS A 17 -9.20 5.58 -8.89
CA HIS A 17 -9.85 4.93 -7.75
C HIS A 17 -10.86 3.83 -8.12
N GLY A 18 -11.21 3.64 -9.41
CA GLY A 18 -12.07 2.51 -9.80
C GLY A 18 -12.64 2.51 -11.22
N ASN A 19 -12.39 3.53 -12.03
CA ASN A 19 -12.91 3.65 -13.38
C ASN A 19 -11.82 3.39 -14.43
N LEU A 20 -11.57 2.10 -14.71
CA LEU A 20 -10.55 1.67 -15.67
C LEU A 20 -10.74 2.27 -17.06
N GLU A 21 -11.98 2.27 -17.57
CA GLU A 21 -12.28 2.76 -18.93
C GLU A 21 -11.86 4.23 -19.10
N ARG A 22 -12.16 5.07 -18.10
CA ARG A 22 -11.81 6.48 -18.16
C ARG A 22 -10.30 6.71 -17.99
N VAL A 23 -9.64 5.94 -17.13
CA VAL A 23 -8.17 5.97 -17.00
C VAL A 23 -7.52 5.62 -18.34
N GLN A 24 -7.97 4.54 -18.99
CA GLN A 24 -7.44 4.11 -20.28
C GLN A 24 -7.62 5.20 -21.34
N GLU A 25 -8.80 5.81 -21.42
CA GLU A 25 -9.05 6.88 -22.38
C GLU A 25 -8.10 8.06 -22.20
N ILE A 26 -7.95 8.55 -20.97
CA ILE A 26 -7.11 9.73 -20.69
C ILE A 26 -5.63 9.41 -20.94
N VAL A 27 -5.12 8.29 -20.45
CA VAL A 27 -3.70 7.92 -20.61
C VAL A 27 -3.34 7.67 -22.08
N VAL A 28 -4.22 7.05 -22.88
CA VAL A 28 -3.98 6.85 -24.31
C VAL A 28 -3.95 8.18 -25.07
N ARG A 29 -4.80 9.14 -24.68
CA ARG A 29 -4.85 10.47 -25.34
C ARG A 29 -3.74 11.40 -24.87
N GLN A 30 -3.33 11.30 -23.61
CA GLN A 30 -2.42 12.24 -22.93
C GLN A 30 -1.45 11.49 -21.99
N PRO A 31 -0.54 10.67 -22.55
CA PRO A 31 0.36 9.82 -21.75
C PRO A 31 1.29 10.61 -20.82
N ASP A 32 1.62 11.86 -21.18
CA ASP A 32 2.47 12.74 -20.37
C ASP A 32 1.87 13.08 -18.99
N LEU A 33 0.55 12.88 -18.80
CA LEU A 33 -0.13 13.14 -17.52
C LEU A 33 -0.08 11.96 -16.54
N MET A 34 0.36 10.78 -16.99
CA MET A 34 0.28 9.54 -16.21
C MET A 34 1.05 9.59 -14.89
N ASN A 35 2.09 10.43 -14.79
CA ASN A 35 2.87 10.61 -13.57
C ASN A 35 2.62 11.98 -12.90
N ALA A 36 1.65 12.75 -13.41
CA ALA A 36 1.30 14.04 -12.83
C ALA A 36 0.50 13.84 -11.53
N LYS A 37 0.72 14.73 -10.57
CA LYS A 37 -0.02 14.72 -9.31
C LYS A 37 -1.27 15.58 -9.40
N ALA A 38 -2.37 15.02 -8.90
CA ALA A 38 -3.59 15.78 -8.69
C ALA A 38 -3.40 16.88 -7.63
N SER A 39 -4.38 17.75 -7.50
CA SER A 39 -4.38 18.86 -6.53
C SER A 39 -4.26 18.42 -5.07
N TRP A 40 -4.53 17.14 -4.76
CA TRP A 40 -4.31 16.50 -3.45
C TRP A 40 -3.00 15.69 -3.35
N ASN A 41 -2.05 15.94 -4.26
CA ASN A 41 -0.66 15.42 -4.22
C ASN A 41 -0.51 13.90 -4.42
N GLU A 42 -1.36 13.31 -5.25
CA GLU A 42 -1.40 11.87 -5.54
C GLU A 42 -1.27 11.61 -7.05
N THR A 43 -0.55 10.57 -7.44
CA THR A 43 -0.47 10.10 -8.84
C THR A 43 -1.55 9.04 -9.15
N PRO A 44 -1.87 8.78 -10.43
CA PRO A 44 -2.85 7.77 -10.80
C PRO A 44 -2.52 6.37 -10.26
N ILE A 45 -1.23 5.98 -10.25
CA ILE A 45 -0.84 4.65 -9.76
C ILE A 45 -0.89 4.56 -8.23
N GLU A 46 -0.60 5.65 -7.52
CA GLU A 46 -0.78 5.73 -6.06
C GLU A 46 -2.26 5.54 -5.68
N ALA A 47 -3.18 6.21 -6.39
CA ALA A 47 -4.63 6.08 -6.20
C ALA A 47 -5.13 4.65 -6.48
N ALA A 48 -4.70 4.06 -7.60
CA ALA A 48 -5.08 2.69 -7.96
C ALA A 48 -4.55 1.66 -6.96
N THR A 49 -3.34 1.89 -6.42
CA THR A 49 -2.70 1.03 -5.41
C THR A 49 -3.42 1.11 -4.08
N GLN A 50 -3.81 2.30 -3.62
CA GLN A 50 -4.60 2.46 -2.39
C GLN A 50 -5.93 1.72 -2.43
N MET A 51 -6.58 1.73 -3.59
CA MET A 51 -7.86 1.05 -3.79
C MET A 51 -7.71 -0.45 -4.10
N GLY A 52 -6.48 -0.95 -4.25
CA GLY A 52 -6.22 -2.35 -4.64
C GLY A 52 -6.74 -2.70 -6.05
N ASN A 53 -6.92 -1.69 -6.92
CA ASN A 53 -7.50 -1.87 -8.26
C ASN A 53 -6.49 -2.47 -9.22
N ARG A 54 -6.29 -3.78 -9.14
CA ARG A 54 -5.30 -4.52 -9.94
C ARG A 54 -5.36 -4.21 -11.45
N PRO A 55 -6.53 -4.15 -12.10
CA PRO A 55 -6.59 -3.83 -13.53
C PRO A 55 -6.06 -2.44 -13.89
N ILE A 56 -6.25 -1.44 -13.02
CA ILE A 56 -5.76 -0.08 -13.26
C ILE A 56 -4.25 -0.02 -12.99
N ILE A 57 -3.78 -0.66 -11.91
CA ILE A 57 -2.35 -0.77 -11.59
C ILE A 57 -1.59 -1.39 -12.77
N GLU A 58 -2.05 -2.55 -13.26
CA GLU A 58 -1.41 -3.26 -14.37
C GLU A 58 -1.37 -2.42 -15.63
N PHE A 59 -2.50 -1.79 -15.99
CA PHE A 59 -2.54 -0.89 -17.14
C PHE A 59 -1.53 0.26 -17.03
N LEU A 60 -1.45 0.94 -15.89
CA LEU A 60 -0.53 2.06 -15.69
C LEU A 60 0.94 1.60 -15.75
N LEU A 61 1.27 0.46 -15.15
CA LEU A 61 2.61 -0.12 -15.22
C LEU A 61 3.02 -0.51 -16.65
N ASP A 62 2.10 -1.11 -17.42
CA ASP A 62 2.34 -1.48 -18.82
C ASP A 62 2.61 -0.26 -19.71
N HIS A 63 2.19 0.93 -19.26
CA HIS A 63 2.45 2.21 -19.94
C HIS A 63 3.66 2.96 -19.37
N GLY A 64 4.35 2.40 -18.38
CA GLY A 64 5.56 2.98 -17.79
C GLY A 64 5.31 3.98 -16.66
N ALA A 65 4.22 3.82 -15.91
CA ALA A 65 3.99 4.61 -14.70
C ALA A 65 5.15 4.45 -13.72
N GLN A 66 5.62 5.57 -13.18
CA GLN A 66 6.62 5.59 -12.11
C GLN A 66 5.92 5.25 -10.80
N ILE A 67 6.57 4.44 -9.98
CA ILE A 67 6.08 4.12 -8.64
C ILE A 67 6.97 4.76 -7.59
N ASP A 68 6.36 5.19 -6.50
CA ASP A 68 7.10 5.60 -5.31
C ASP A 68 7.43 4.38 -4.44
N PHE A 69 8.15 4.64 -3.35
CA PHE A 69 8.56 3.60 -2.41
C PHE A 69 7.37 2.87 -1.78
N PHE A 70 6.33 3.59 -1.36
CA PHE A 70 5.17 2.95 -0.71
C PHE A 70 4.36 2.10 -1.70
N THR A 71 4.26 2.53 -2.95
CA THR A 71 3.68 1.74 -4.04
C THR A 71 4.53 0.51 -4.32
N ALA A 72 5.86 0.64 -4.37
CA ALA A 72 6.77 -0.50 -4.50
C ALA A 72 6.60 -1.53 -3.37
N LEU A 73 6.42 -1.07 -2.13
CA LEU A 73 6.14 -1.92 -0.97
C LEU A 73 4.82 -2.70 -1.12
N ALA A 74 3.75 -2.00 -1.51
CA ALA A 74 2.41 -2.58 -1.69
C ALA A 74 2.32 -3.53 -2.89
N LEU A 75 3.11 -3.30 -3.95
CA LEU A 75 3.12 -4.13 -5.15
C LEU A 75 4.17 -5.26 -5.14
N GLY A 76 4.96 -5.38 -4.08
CA GLY A 76 5.95 -6.45 -3.95
C GLY A 76 7.18 -6.28 -4.85
N ARG A 77 7.55 -5.03 -5.17
CA ARG A 77 8.68 -4.70 -6.05
C ARG A 77 10.00 -4.78 -5.29
N LEU A 78 10.39 -5.99 -4.88
CA LEU A 78 11.53 -6.23 -3.99
C LEU A 78 12.82 -5.58 -4.49
N ASP A 79 13.15 -5.68 -5.78
CA ASP A 79 14.37 -5.08 -6.33
C ASP A 79 14.39 -3.55 -6.19
N GLU A 80 13.25 -2.88 -6.38
CA GLU A 80 13.12 -1.43 -6.23
C GLU A 80 13.23 -1.02 -4.76
N VAL A 81 12.57 -1.77 -3.87
CA VAL A 81 12.67 -1.59 -2.41
C VAL A 81 14.11 -1.76 -1.93
N ASP A 82 14.80 -2.78 -2.43
CA ASP A 82 16.19 -3.05 -2.11
C ASP A 82 17.12 -1.93 -2.52
N ASN A 83 16.93 -1.38 -3.72
CA ASN A 83 17.73 -0.27 -4.23
C ASN A 83 17.48 1.00 -3.41
N GLU A 84 16.22 1.28 -3.08
CA GLU A 84 15.84 2.44 -2.26
C GLU A 84 16.43 2.35 -0.85
N LEU A 85 16.32 1.20 -0.18
CA LEU A 85 16.89 1.01 1.16
C LEU A 85 18.43 1.01 1.16
N LYS A 86 19.08 0.63 0.06
CA LYS A 86 20.54 0.74 -0.08
C LYS A 86 20.97 2.20 -0.23
N ALA A 87 20.23 2.99 -1.01
CA ALA A 87 20.52 4.41 -1.22
C ALA A 87 20.16 5.25 0.02
N HIS A 88 19.08 4.88 0.69
CA HIS A 88 18.48 5.62 1.79
C HIS A 88 18.01 4.68 2.90
N PRO A 89 18.91 4.18 3.77
CA PRO A 89 18.57 3.18 4.79
C PRO A 89 17.46 3.63 5.75
N ASP A 90 17.42 4.92 6.10
CA ASP A 90 16.44 5.47 7.05
C ASP A 90 14.99 5.43 6.51
N ARG A 91 14.78 5.18 5.21
CA ARG A 91 13.44 5.05 4.61
C ARG A 91 12.62 3.92 5.20
N VAL A 92 13.27 2.93 5.80
CA VAL A 92 12.60 1.85 6.54
C VAL A 92 11.67 2.38 7.65
N HIS A 93 11.94 3.59 8.17
CA HIS A 93 11.14 4.26 9.20
C HIS A 93 10.22 5.36 8.66
N GLU A 94 10.19 5.59 7.33
CA GLU A 94 9.28 6.55 6.72
C GLU A 94 7.82 6.11 6.87
N ARG A 95 6.94 7.12 6.82
CA ARG A 95 5.51 6.95 7.01
C ARG A 95 4.78 7.49 5.78
N GLY A 96 3.86 6.67 5.27
CA GLY A 96 3.09 6.97 4.08
C GLY A 96 1.78 7.68 4.42
N ILE A 97 0.78 7.44 3.59
CA ILE A 97 -0.57 8.00 3.76
C ILE A 97 -1.16 7.56 5.10
N HIS A 98 -1.94 8.45 5.73
CA HIS A 98 -2.49 8.27 7.08
C HIS A 98 -1.44 7.98 8.16
N ASP A 99 -0.20 8.43 7.94
CA ASP A 99 0.91 8.21 8.87
C ASP A 99 1.21 6.70 9.07
N LEU A 100 0.87 5.85 8.10
CA LEU A 100 1.09 4.40 8.18
C LEU A 100 2.59 4.07 8.00
N PRO A 101 3.16 3.16 8.80
CA PRO A 101 4.57 2.78 8.67
C PRO A 101 4.81 2.00 7.37
N ALA A 102 6.02 2.08 6.81
CA ALA A 102 6.41 1.35 5.60
C ALA A 102 5.99 -0.15 5.61
N LEU A 103 6.21 -0.86 6.73
CA LEU A 103 5.85 -2.27 6.85
C LEU A 103 4.34 -2.55 6.67
N TYR A 104 3.47 -1.58 6.97
CA TYR A 104 2.03 -1.72 6.72
C TYR A 104 1.74 -1.93 5.22
N PHE A 105 2.41 -1.21 4.33
CA PHE A 105 2.17 -1.29 2.89
C PHE A 105 2.59 -2.66 2.33
N ALA A 106 3.71 -3.22 2.80
CA ALA A 106 4.09 -4.59 2.48
C ALA A 106 3.09 -5.61 3.01
N ALA A 107 2.60 -5.40 4.24
CA ALA A 107 1.66 -6.29 4.91
C ALA A 107 0.28 -6.34 4.23
N ILE A 108 -0.30 -5.18 3.88
CA ILE A 108 -1.59 -5.13 3.17
C ILE A 108 -1.50 -5.67 1.74
N GLY A 109 -0.34 -5.52 1.09
CA GLY A 109 -0.07 -6.16 -0.20
C GLY A 109 0.18 -7.67 -0.11
N GLY A 110 0.37 -8.22 1.10
CA GLY A 110 0.70 -9.63 1.30
C GLY A 110 2.11 -10.03 0.80
N ASN A 111 3.00 -9.05 0.61
CA ASN A 111 4.31 -9.26 -0.02
C ASN A 111 5.35 -9.72 1.01
N LEU A 112 5.39 -11.03 1.27
CA LEU A 112 6.27 -11.63 2.30
C LEU A 112 7.74 -11.22 2.15
N GLY A 113 8.33 -11.37 0.96
CA GLY A 113 9.75 -11.04 0.75
C GLY A 113 10.07 -9.55 0.98
N VAL A 114 9.14 -8.64 0.69
CA VAL A 114 9.31 -7.21 1.00
C VAL A 114 9.17 -6.95 2.51
N ALA A 115 8.22 -7.60 3.18
CA ALA A 115 8.07 -7.48 4.62
C ALA A 115 9.30 -8.00 5.37
N GLU A 116 9.80 -9.19 5.01
CA GLU A 116 11.05 -9.76 5.53
C GLU A 116 12.21 -8.78 5.34
N ARG A 117 12.35 -8.23 4.13
CA ARG A 117 13.42 -7.27 3.82
C ARG A 117 13.35 -5.99 4.66
N LEU A 118 12.13 -5.47 4.90
CA LEU A 118 11.91 -4.31 5.78
C LEU A 118 12.27 -4.63 7.24
N LEU A 119 11.86 -5.80 7.73
CA LEU A 119 12.18 -6.26 9.09
C LEU A 119 13.70 -6.45 9.27
N GLU A 120 14.39 -7.03 8.29
CA GLU A 120 15.85 -7.13 8.26
C GLU A 120 16.54 -5.75 8.23
N ALA A 121 15.93 -4.75 7.59
CA ALA A 121 16.38 -3.36 7.63
C ALA A 121 16.07 -2.64 8.96
N GLY A 122 15.39 -3.28 9.90
CA GLY A 122 15.07 -2.70 11.21
C GLY A 122 13.71 -2.02 11.30
N ALA A 123 12.77 -2.31 10.39
CA ALA A 123 11.38 -1.86 10.56
C ALA A 123 10.82 -2.36 11.90
N ASP A 124 10.20 -1.46 12.67
CA ASP A 124 9.50 -1.84 13.89
C ASP A 124 8.19 -2.55 13.52
N VAL A 125 8.13 -3.85 13.85
CA VAL A 125 6.95 -4.72 13.60
C VAL A 125 5.68 -4.19 14.27
N ASN A 126 5.83 -3.44 15.36
CA ASN A 126 4.76 -2.86 16.18
C ASN A 126 4.54 -1.38 15.93
N ALA A 127 5.24 -0.78 14.95
CA ALA A 127 4.99 0.59 14.56
C ALA A 127 3.52 0.74 14.19
N ARG A 128 2.84 1.74 14.76
CA ARG A 128 1.42 1.96 14.50
C ARG A 128 1.14 3.41 14.16
N ALA A 129 0.18 3.61 13.28
CA ALA A 129 -0.53 4.86 13.14
C ALA A 129 -1.70 4.92 14.13
N GLN A 130 -2.42 6.03 14.14
CA GLN A 130 -3.76 6.06 14.73
C GLN A 130 -4.69 5.06 14.03
N ALA A 131 -4.53 4.90 12.71
CA ALA A 131 -5.42 4.09 11.90
C ALA A 131 -5.22 2.57 12.07
N ALA A 132 -3.96 2.11 12.04
CA ALA A 132 -3.62 0.69 12.01
C ALA A 132 -2.13 0.45 12.29
N ALA A 133 -1.81 -0.83 12.52
CA ALA A 133 -0.45 -1.39 12.62
C ALA A 133 -0.24 -2.43 11.51
N PRO A 134 1.00 -2.84 11.17
CA PRO A 134 1.28 -3.84 10.13
C PRO A 134 0.43 -5.10 10.21
N ILE A 135 0.17 -5.62 11.42
CA ILE A 135 -0.66 -6.82 11.60
C ILE A 135 -2.10 -6.62 11.12
N HIS A 136 -2.67 -5.43 11.29
CA HIS A 136 -3.98 -5.09 10.74
C HIS A 136 -3.94 -5.03 9.21
N GLY A 137 -2.83 -4.52 8.64
CA GLY A 137 -2.58 -4.55 7.20
C GLY A 137 -2.63 -5.98 6.65
N ALA A 138 -1.94 -6.92 7.31
CA ALA A 138 -1.95 -8.33 6.93
C ALA A 138 -3.35 -8.97 6.97
N VAL A 139 -4.15 -8.62 7.98
CA VAL A 139 -5.56 -9.06 8.10
C VAL A 139 -6.42 -8.47 6.97
N MET A 140 -6.30 -7.17 6.70
CA MET A 140 -7.04 -6.47 5.63
C MET A 140 -6.65 -6.97 4.23
N GLY A 141 -5.36 -7.17 4.00
CA GLY A 141 -4.81 -7.79 2.78
C GLY A 141 -5.14 -9.27 2.67
N GLY A 142 -5.61 -9.88 3.77
CA GLY A 142 -6.16 -11.21 3.74
C GLY A 142 -5.13 -12.32 3.63
N SER A 143 -3.92 -12.11 4.15
CA SER A 143 -2.77 -13.02 4.03
C SER A 143 -2.46 -13.72 5.36
N PRO A 144 -2.87 -14.99 5.55
CA PRO A 144 -2.52 -15.79 6.73
C PRO A 144 -1.02 -15.92 6.96
N ASP A 145 -0.24 -16.07 5.89
CA ASP A 145 1.22 -16.21 5.98
C ASP A 145 1.88 -14.91 6.43
N MET A 146 1.38 -13.75 6.00
CA MET A 146 1.87 -12.45 6.49
C MET A 146 1.54 -12.26 7.97
N VAL A 147 0.35 -12.67 8.42
CA VAL A 147 0.00 -12.64 9.85
C VAL A 147 0.98 -13.51 10.65
N ARG A 148 1.27 -14.73 10.18
CA ARG A 148 2.25 -15.63 10.83
C ARG A 148 3.64 -15.01 10.87
N LEU A 149 4.12 -14.47 9.74
CA LEU A 149 5.41 -13.79 9.68
C LEU A 149 5.50 -12.68 10.73
N LEU A 150 4.49 -11.80 10.81
CA LEU A 150 4.50 -10.70 11.76
C LEU A 150 4.44 -11.19 13.22
N LEU A 151 3.64 -12.22 13.52
CA LEU A 151 3.59 -12.84 14.85
C LEU A 151 4.94 -13.47 15.25
N ASP A 152 5.57 -14.20 14.33
CA ASP A 152 6.90 -14.80 14.54
C ASP A 152 7.98 -13.73 14.77
N GLN A 153 7.77 -12.53 14.25
CA GLN A 153 8.65 -11.36 14.43
C GLN A 153 8.27 -10.51 15.66
N GLY A 154 7.31 -10.96 16.47
CA GLY A 154 6.94 -10.31 17.73
C GLY A 154 5.90 -9.20 17.61
N ALA A 155 5.07 -9.22 16.57
CA ALA A 155 3.90 -8.34 16.50
C ALA A 155 2.96 -8.58 17.70
N ASP A 156 2.48 -7.50 18.29
CA ASP A 156 1.45 -7.50 19.34
C ASP A 156 0.05 -7.51 18.69
N PRO A 157 -0.66 -8.64 18.70
CA PRO A 157 -1.97 -8.73 18.07
C PRO A 157 -3.07 -7.99 18.85
N SER A 158 -2.78 -7.51 20.07
CA SER A 158 -3.74 -6.79 20.92
C SER A 158 -3.81 -5.29 20.63
N GLN A 159 -2.87 -4.75 19.82
CA GLN A 159 -2.99 -3.37 19.34
C GLN A 159 -4.30 -3.20 18.58
N THR A 160 -4.95 -2.06 18.78
CA THR A 160 -6.22 -1.77 18.12
C THR A 160 -6.10 -0.92 16.87
N ASP A 161 -6.95 -1.16 15.89
CA ASP A 161 -7.20 -0.27 14.75
C ASP A 161 -8.02 0.97 15.16
N TYR A 162 -8.36 1.82 14.17
CA TYR A 162 -9.17 3.03 14.37
C TYR A 162 -10.59 2.77 14.91
N ALA A 163 -11.09 1.54 14.79
CA ALA A 163 -12.40 1.13 15.26
C ALA A 163 -12.30 0.38 16.60
N GLU A 164 -11.17 0.50 17.29
CA GLU A 164 -10.89 -0.15 18.57
C GLU A 164 -10.91 -1.68 18.52
N ARG A 165 -10.66 -2.27 17.34
CA ARG A 165 -10.59 -3.73 17.16
C ARG A 165 -9.14 -4.18 17.17
N ASP A 166 -8.84 -5.24 17.91
CA ASP A 166 -7.57 -5.96 17.79
C ASP A 166 -7.52 -6.76 16.47
N ALA A 167 -6.38 -7.42 16.19
CA ALA A 167 -6.19 -8.13 14.91
C ALA A 167 -7.24 -9.24 14.69
N ARG A 168 -7.61 -9.95 15.75
CA ARG A 168 -8.62 -11.02 15.72
C ARG A 168 -10.03 -10.45 15.52
N GLY A 169 -10.38 -9.40 16.24
CA GLY A 169 -11.65 -8.70 16.14
C GLY A 169 -11.86 -8.08 14.77
N LEU A 170 -10.81 -7.52 14.17
CA LEU A 170 -10.81 -7.08 12.79
C LEU A 170 -11.07 -8.26 11.83
N ALA A 171 -10.34 -9.37 11.98
CA ALA A 171 -10.52 -10.56 11.13
C ALA A 171 -11.96 -11.08 11.18
N LEU A 172 -12.58 -11.15 12.36
CA LEU A 172 -13.98 -11.52 12.52
C LEU A 172 -14.93 -10.51 11.86
N ALA A 173 -14.67 -9.21 12.03
CA ALA A 173 -15.51 -8.15 11.46
C ALA A 173 -15.54 -8.15 9.92
N ILE A 174 -14.47 -8.62 9.28
CA ILE A 174 -14.39 -8.78 7.81
C ILE A 174 -14.65 -10.21 7.33
N ASN A 175 -15.21 -11.08 8.20
CA ASN A 175 -15.55 -12.48 7.92
C ASN A 175 -14.37 -13.36 7.49
N ARG A 176 -13.17 -13.13 8.05
CA ARG A 176 -11.95 -13.91 7.83
C ARG A 176 -11.67 -14.85 9.00
N SER A 177 -12.54 -15.84 9.19
CA SER A 177 -12.42 -16.85 10.26
C SER A 177 -11.13 -17.68 10.17
N ASP A 178 -10.61 -17.86 8.95
CA ASP A 178 -9.33 -18.53 8.67
C ASP A 178 -8.13 -17.76 9.21
N ILE A 179 -8.19 -16.43 9.23
CA ILE A 179 -7.18 -15.57 9.85
C ILE A 179 -7.44 -15.41 11.35
N ALA A 180 -8.71 -15.30 11.76
CA ALA A 180 -9.06 -15.15 13.17
C ALA A 180 -8.55 -16.31 14.04
N SER A 181 -8.51 -17.54 13.49
CA SER A 181 -8.01 -18.73 14.19
C SER A 181 -6.49 -18.76 14.38
N LEU A 182 -5.74 -17.82 13.77
CA LEU A 182 -4.30 -17.68 13.98
C LEU A 182 -3.96 -17.01 15.33
N PHE A 183 -4.96 -16.47 16.02
CA PHE A 183 -4.82 -15.74 17.28
C PHE A 183 -5.41 -16.49 18.49
N ASP A 184 -5.83 -17.74 18.31
CA ASP A 184 -6.41 -18.59 19.36
C ASP A 184 -5.35 -19.33 20.20
#